data_AF-A0A1J5X0H9-F1
#
_entry.id   AF-A0A1J5X0H9-F1
#
_cell.length_a   1.000
_cell.length_b   1.000
_cell.length_c   1.000
_cell.angle_alpha   90.00
_cell.angle_beta   90.00
_cell.angle_gamma   90.00
#
_symmetry.space_group_name_H-M   'P 1'
#
loop_
_entity.id
_entity.type
_entity.pdbx_description
1 polymer ?
#
loop_
_entity_poly.entity_id
_entity_poly.type
_entity_poly.pdbx_seq_one_letter_code
_entity_poly.pdbx_strand_id
1 'polypeptide(L)'
;SRFAVRILPELVFHGENVVEELVLDVDYPDRITKILKILGKKNNNTLDWMGKVKRLELKDHAIKILPKLRFYEENVMEVLRLKALGPEYMAKILAAKNKSIRVGKVKRLVLSYHAVGILPKLKFHREDVLEELELEAYNSEHTTEILNTNDNSIGLGKARKLGLCGYAMEILPKFNFHREEVLEELVLSSMLIECTPEIFRMENNSIWVGKVRKMELNGYSVEMLPKLRIHQENVLEELVLSSTLIEYTPVIFRMENNSIRVGKVRKMELNG
;
A
#
# COMPACT_ATOMS: atom_id res chain seq x y z
N SER A 1 19.78 -7.03 -16.52
CA SER A 1 19.99 -7.90 -17.69
C SER A 1 18.76 -7.86 -18.60
N ARG A 2 18.88 -7.28 -19.80
CA ARG A 2 17.77 -6.79 -20.65
C ARG A 2 16.91 -7.88 -21.35
N PHE A 3 17.31 -9.15 -21.26
CA PHE A 3 16.60 -10.28 -21.90
C PHE A 3 16.16 -11.38 -20.92
N ALA A 4 16.62 -11.34 -19.66
CA ALA A 4 16.39 -12.40 -18.67
C ALA A 4 14.89 -12.61 -18.36
N VAL A 5 14.07 -11.55 -18.38
CA VAL A 5 12.63 -11.72 -18.13
C VAL A 5 11.97 -12.62 -19.18
N ARG A 6 12.48 -12.65 -20.43
CA ARG A 6 11.93 -13.49 -21.51
C ARG A 6 12.20 -14.99 -21.33
N ILE A 7 13.15 -15.37 -20.47
CA ILE A 7 13.41 -16.78 -20.15
C ILE A 7 12.50 -17.29 -19.04
N LEU A 8 11.77 -16.42 -18.32
CA LEU A 8 10.88 -16.82 -17.22
C LEU A 8 9.92 -17.97 -17.61
N PRO A 9 9.25 -17.96 -18.77
CA PRO A 9 8.38 -19.07 -19.16
C PRO A 9 9.10 -20.35 -19.58
N GLU A 10 10.41 -20.27 -19.80
CA GLU A 10 11.28 -21.39 -20.21
C GLU A 10 12.00 -22.02 -19.02
N LEU A 11 12.01 -21.36 -17.85
CA LEU A 11 12.53 -21.95 -16.62
C LEU A 11 11.62 -23.11 -16.20
N VAL A 12 12.14 -24.07 -15.46
CA VAL A 12 11.37 -25.14 -14.82
C VAL A 12 11.83 -25.19 -13.37
N PHE A 13 10.91 -24.96 -12.44
CA PHE A 13 11.13 -25.10 -11.01
C PHE A 13 10.56 -26.44 -10.59
N HIS A 14 11.30 -27.15 -9.74
CA HIS A 14 10.81 -28.35 -9.09
C HIS A 14 9.62 -28.00 -8.18
N GLY A 15 8.66 -28.91 -8.01
CA GLY A 15 7.44 -28.64 -7.23
C GLY A 15 7.69 -28.26 -5.75
N GLU A 16 8.84 -28.65 -5.22
CA GLU A 16 9.30 -28.33 -3.87
C GLU A 16 10.17 -27.06 -3.81
N ASN A 17 10.43 -26.43 -4.95
CA ASN A 17 11.32 -25.28 -4.97
C ASN A 17 10.69 -24.08 -4.23
N VAL A 18 11.52 -23.43 -3.43
CA VAL A 18 11.18 -22.19 -2.74
C VAL A 18 12.05 -21.09 -3.33
N VAL A 19 11.44 -20.23 -4.14
CA VAL A 19 12.08 -19.02 -4.62
C VAL A 19 12.03 -17.99 -3.49
N GLU A 20 13.19 -17.73 -2.88
CA GLU A 20 13.32 -16.72 -1.83
C GLU A 20 12.90 -15.34 -2.34
N GLU A 21 13.39 -14.96 -3.52
CA GLU A 21 13.10 -13.67 -4.13
C GLU A 21 13.04 -13.76 -5.66
N LEU A 22 11.98 -13.20 -6.24
CA LEU A 22 11.82 -13.00 -7.67
C LEU A 22 11.56 -11.53 -7.96
N VAL A 23 12.48 -10.88 -8.67
CA VAL A 23 12.33 -9.49 -9.13
C VAL A 23 12.19 -9.49 -10.65
N LEU A 24 11.08 -8.95 -11.13
CA LEU A 24 10.83 -8.74 -12.56
C LEU A 24 10.78 -7.25 -12.84
N ASP A 25 11.78 -6.79 -13.59
CA ASP A 25 11.94 -5.40 -13.98
C ASP A 25 11.91 -5.27 -15.51
N VAL A 26 10.94 -4.52 -16.02
CA VAL A 26 10.64 -4.47 -17.46
C VAL A 26 10.31 -3.06 -17.92
N ASP A 27 11.32 -2.41 -18.49
CA ASP A 27 11.20 -1.03 -19.00
C ASP A 27 10.58 -0.92 -20.40
N TYR A 28 10.41 -2.04 -21.14
CA TYR A 28 9.87 -2.03 -22.51
C TYR A 28 8.71 -3.01 -22.76
N PRO A 29 7.64 -2.60 -23.48
CA PRO A 29 6.40 -3.37 -23.60
C PRO A 29 6.55 -4.65 -24.42
N ASP A 30 7.47 -4.69 -25.38
CA ASP A 30 7.68 -5.85 -26.24
C ASP A 30 8.18 -7.07 -25.44
N ARG A 31 8.89 -6.82 -24.33
CA ARG A 31 9.48 -7.87 -23.49
C ARG A 31 8.43 -8.62 -22.68
N ILE A 32 7.39 -7.92 -22.20
CA ILE A 32 6.30 -8.55 -21.44
C ILE A 32 5.29 -9.26 -22.36
N THR A 33 5.19 -8.85 -23.62
CA THR A 33 4.19 -9.35 -24.56
C THR A 33 4.33 -10.86 -24.81
N LYS A 34 5.55 -11.41 -24.92
CA LYS A 34 5.77 -12.86 -25.05
C LYS A 34 5.23 -13.60 -23.82
N ILE A 35 5.52 -13.11 -22.62
CA ILE A 35 5.08 -13.71 -21.34
C ILE A 35 3.56 -13.65 -21.23
N LEU A 36 2.94 -12.51 -21.53
CA LEU A 36 1.49 -12.36 -21.52
C LEU A 36 0.77 -13.26 -22.53
N LYS A 37 1.37 -13.52 -23.70
CA LYS A 37 0.85 -14.48 -24.69
C LYS A 37 0.89 -15.91 -24.14
N ILE A 38 1.98 -16.29 -23.49
CA ILE A 38 2.13 -17.62 -22.88
C ILE A 38 1.12 -17.78 -21.74
N LEU A 39 1.03 -16.80 -20.84
CA LEU A 39 0.06 -16.74 -19.75
C LEU A 39 -1.41 -16.67 -20.20
N GLY A 40 -1.68 -16.26 -21.44
CA GLY A 40 -3.04 -16.07 -21.97
C GLY A 40 -3.65 -17.30 -22.63
N LYS A 41 -2.88 -18.37 -22.85
CA LYS A 41 -3.39 -19.60 -23.48
C LYS A 41 -4.15 -20.43 -22.43
N LYS A 42 -5.37 -20.86 -22.78
CA LYS A 42 -6.37 -21.46 -21.86
C LYS A 42 -5.92 -22.75 -21.15
N ASN A 43 -4.89 -23.43 -21.65
CA ASN A 43 -4.41 -24.73 -21.15
C ASN A 43 -2.94 -24.68 -20.71
N ASN A 44 -2.45 -23.49 -20.38
CA ASN A 44 -1.04 -23.28 -20.11
C ASN A 44 -0.80 -23.23 -18.62
N ASN A 45 -0.54 -24.42 -18.07
CA ASN A 45 0.11 -24.67 -16.80
C ASN A 45 1.54 -24.07 -16.73
N THR A 46 1.91 -23.22 -17.71
CA THR A 46 3.25 -22.68 -17.94
C THR A 46 3.67 -21.68 -16.87
N LEU A 47 2.84 -21.42 -15.85
CA LEU A 47 3.25 -20.80 -14.59
C LEU A 47 2.60 -21.44 -13.35
N ASP A 48 1.95 -22.61 -13.48
CA ASP A 48 1.47 -23.41 -12.32
C ASP A 48 2.63 -23.96 -11.46
N TRP A 49 3.88 -23.73 -11.88
CA TRP A 49 5.11 -24.26 -11.31
C TRP A 49 6.00 -23.19 -10.66
N MET A 50 5.56 -21.94 -10.43
CA MET A 50 6.38 -20.96 -9.69
C MET A 50 6.75 -21.41 -8.26
N GLY A 51 6.22 -22.56 -7.82
CA GLY A 51 6.51 -23.18 -6.55
C GLY A 51 6.03 -22.28 -5.43
N LYS A 52 6.77 -22.30 -4.32
CA LYS A 52 6.60 -21.33 -3.25
C LYS A 52 7.47 -20.11 -3.56
N VAL A 53 6.90 -18.91 -3.50
CA VAL A 53 7.64 -17.66 -3.67
C VAL A 53 7.44 -16.83 -2.42
N LYS A 54 8.54 -16.56 -1.71
CA LYS A 54 8.51 -15.75 -0.49
C LYS A 54 8.43 -14.26 -0.82
N ARG A 55 9.19 -13.76 -1.79
CA ARG A 55 9.20 -12.34 -2.18
C ARG A 55 9.04 -12.18 -3.68
N LEU A 56 8.04 -11.42 -4.10
CA LEU A 56 7.81 -11.07 -5.49
C LEU A 56 7.83 -9.55 -5.66
N GLU A 57 8.68 -9.05 -6.54
CA GLU A 57 8.68 -7.66 -6.95
C GLU A 57 8.40 -7.55 -8.46
N LEU A 58 7.36 -6.79 -8.83
CA LEU A 58 7.05 -6.46 -10.23
C LEU A 58 7.21 -4.95 -10.45
N LYS A 59 8.10 -4.57 -11.37
CA LYS A 59 8.34 -3.18 -11.76
C LYS A 59 7.83 -2.89 -13.17
N ASP A 60 7.20 -1.74 -13.33
CA ASP A 60 6.77 -1.14 -14.59
C ASP A 60 5.95 -2.10 -15.45
N HIS A 61 6.41 -2.46 -16.67
CA HIS A 61 5.63 -3.36 -17.52
C HIS A 61 5.44 -4.75 -16.90
N ALA A 62 6.27 -5.18 -15.94
CA ALA A 62 6.12 -6.48 -15.30
C ALA A 62 4.78 -6.61 -14.57
N ILE A 63 4.26 -5.53 -14.00
CA ILE A 63 2.98 -5.53 -13.25
C ILE A 63 1.83 -6.05 -14.14
N LYS A 64 1.90 -5.88 -15.47
CA LYS A 64 0.88 -6.35 -16.42
C LYS A 64 0.62 -7.86 -16.34
N ILE A 65 1.53 -8.66 -15.77
CA ILE A 65 1.33 -10.10 -15.57
C ILE A 65 0.51 -10.43 -14.32
N LEU A 66 0.40 -9.49 -13.36
CA LEU A 66 -0.25 -9.71 -12.06
C LEU A 66 -1.63 -10.37 -12.17
N PRO A 67 -2.57 -9.93 -13.05
CA PRO A 67 -3.88 -10.56 -13.16
C PRO A 67 -3.86 -12.02 -13.65
N LYS A 68 -2.72 -12.47 -14.16
CA LYS A 68 -2.51 -13.80 -14.73
C LYS A 68 -1.61 -14.68 -13.87
N LEU A 69 -1.01 -14.14 -12.81
CA LEU A 69 -0.21 -14.95 -11.89
C LEU A 69 -1.12 -15.91 -11.13
N ARG A 70 -0.64 -17.16 -11.01
CA ARG A 70 -1.23 -18.18 -10.17
C ARG A 70 -0.13 -18.71 -9.27
N PHE A 71 -0.41 -18.76 -7.98
CA PHE A 71 0.49 -19.31 -6.98
C PHE A 71 -0.07 -20.64 -6.50
N TYR A 72 0.81 -21.49 -6.00
CA TYR A 72 0.40 -22.71 -5.29
C TYR A 72 -0.53 -22.35 -4.12
N GLU A 73 -1.56 -23.16 -3.85
CA GLU A 73 -2.61 -22.85 -2.86
C GLU A 73 -2.05 -22.67 -1.44
N GLU A 74 -0.97 -23.38 -1.12
CA GLU A 74 -0.25 -23.27 0.14
C GLU A 74 0.83 -22.18 0.16
N ASN A 75 1.06 -21.47 -0.95
CA ASN A 75 2.06 -20.42 -0.98
C ASN A 75 1.61 -19.23 -0.13
N VAL A 76 2.33 -18.97 0.95
CA VAL A 76 2.20 -17.76 1.78
C VAL A 76 3.39 -16.87 1.48
N MET A 77 3.17 -15.85 0.65
CA MET A 77 4.19 -14.89 0.28
C MET A 77 4.45 -13.93 1.44
N GLU A 78 5.72 -13.73 1.79
CA GLU A 78 6.13 -12.73 2.78
C GLU A 78 5.90 -11.31 2.26
N VAL A 79 6.32 -11.04 1.02
CA VAL A 79 6.24 -9.70 0.42
C VAL A 79 5.81 -9.75 -1.04
N LEU A 80 4.77 -8.98 -1.38
CA LEU A 80 4.45 -8.59 -2.74
C LEU A 80 4.72 -7.09 -2.90
N ARG A 81 5.67 -6.72 -3.75
CA ARG A 81 5.99 -5.32 -4.07
C ARG A 81 5.66 -5.00 -5.53
N LEU A 82 4.89 -3.95 -5.76
CA LEU A 82 4.47 -3.52 -7.08
C LEU A 82 4.84 -2.05 -7.27
N LYS A 83 5.64 -1.74 -8.29
CA LYS A 83 6.14 -0.39 -8.57
C LYS A 83 5.87 0.00 -10.02
N ALA A 84 5.17 1.10 -10.27
CA ALA A 84 4.89 1.59 -11.62
C ALA A 84 5.26 3.08 -11.74
N LEU A 85 6.41 3.37 -12.35
CA LEU A 85 6.91 4.74 -12.46
C LEU A 85 6.08 5.63 -13.39
N GLY A 86 5.34 5.04 -14.33
CA GLY A 86 4.51 5.76 -15.30
C GLY A 86 3.10 5.18 -15.46
N PRO A 87 2.11 6.00 -15.86
CA PRO A 87 0.73 5.58 -16.00
C PRO A 87 0.51 4.57 -17.15
N GLU A 88 1.38 4.54 -18.16
CA GLU A 88 1.35 3.62 -19.31
C GLU A 88 1.50 2.13 -18.92
N TYR A 89 2.00 1.87 -17.72
CA TYR A 89 2.08 0.53 -17.16
C TYR A 89 0.71 0.03 -16.65
N MET A 90 -0.20 0.95 -16.33
CA MET A 90 -1.37 0.67 -15.49
C MET A 90 -2.68 0.48 -16.26
N ALA A 91 -2.80 1.05 -17.45
CA ALA A 91 -4.07 1.10 -18.21
C ALA A 91 -4.83 -0.24 -18.27
N LYS A 92 -4.15 -1.36 -18.53
CA LYS A 92 -4.78 -2.69 -18.59
C LYS A 92 -5.28 -3.20 -17.24
N ILE A 93 -4.58 -2.87 -16.16
CA ILE A 93 -4.88 -3.34 -14.81
C ILE A 93 -6.01 -2.49 -14.21
N LEU A 94 -5.96 -1.18 -14.42
CA LEU A 94 -6.98 -0.26 -13.93
C LEU A 94 -8.34 -0.47 -14.61
N ALA A 95 -8.35 -0.97 -15.86
CA ALA A 95 -9.56 -1.40 -16.55
C ALA A 95 -10.23 -2.65 -15.93
N ALA A 96 -9.55 -3.37 -15.03
CA ALA A 96 -10.15 -4.50 -14.33
C ALA A 96 -11.26 -4.02 -13.39
N LYS A 97 -12.24 -4.90 -13.12
CA LYS A 97 -13.27 -4.62 -12.11
C LYS A 97 -12.64 -4.54 -10.72
N ASN A 98 -13.22 -3.75 -9.83
CA ASN A 98 -12.80 -3.74 -8.43
C ASN A 98 -12.89 -5.14 -7.83
N LYS A 99 -11.92 -5.49 -6.97
CA LYS A 99 -11.82 -6.81 -6.32
C LYS A 99 -11.86 -7.99 -7.32
N SER A 100 -11.19 -7.87 -8.47
CA SER A 100 -11.14 -8.94 -9.49
C SER A 100 -9.76 -9.60 -9.63
N ILE A 101 -8.69 -8.92 -9.23
CA ILE A 101 -7.31 -9.43 -9.34
C ILE A 101 -6.94 -10.17 -8.06
N ARG A 102 -6.76 -11.48 -8.14
CA ARG A 102 -6.33 -12.30 -7.00
C ARG A 102 -4.81 -12.27 -6.89
N VAL A 103 -4.29 -12.02 -5.70
CA VAL A 103 -2.83 -11.98 -5.44
C VAL A 103 -2.31 -13.15 -4.60
N GLY A 104 -3.20 -14.06 -4.15
CA GLY A 104 -2.85 -15.17 -3.26
C GLY A 104 -2.69 -14.73 -1.81
N LYS A 105 -2.15 -15.61 -0.96
CA LYS A 105 -1.90 -15.34 0.46
C LYS A 105 -0.62 -14.51 0.58
N VAL A 106 -0.73 -13.25 0.96
CA VAL A 106 0.38 -12.30 1.09
C VAL A 106 0.40 -11.73 2.51
N LYS A 107 1.56 -11.69 3.17
CA LYS A 107 1.73 -11.06 4.49
C LYS A 107 1.92 -9.55 4.41
N ARG A 108 2.82 -9.08 3.53
CA ARG A 108 3.07 -7.64 3.30
C ARG A 108 2.86 -7.26 1.84
N LEU A 109 2.01 -6.27 1.61
CA LEU A 109 1.78 -5.68 0.29
C LEU A 109 2.38 -4.27 0.25
N VAL A 110 3.26 -4.00 -0.71
CA VAL A 110 3.82 -2.68 -0.94
C VAL A 110 3.47 -2.20 -2.35
N LEU A 111 2.79 -1.06 -2.46
CA LEU A 111 2.46 -0.42 -3.74
C LEU A 111 3.15 0.94 -3.83
N SER A 112 3.97 1.14 -4.85
CA SER A 112 4.69 2.40 -5.06
C SER A 112 4.31 3.07 -6.39
N TYR A 113 4.31 4.40 -6.39
CA TYR A 113 4.00 5.24 -7.57
C TYR A 113 2.60 4.94 -8.14
N HIS A 114 2.41 4.87 -9.46
CA HIS A 114 1.09 4.59 -10.05
C HIS A 114 0.52 3.20 -9.68
N ALA A 115 1.32 2.30 -9.10
CA ALA A 115 0.84 1.02 -8.62
C ALA A 115 -0.13 1.19 -7.44
N VAL A 116 -0.07 2.30 -6.69
CA VAL A 116 -1.03 2.61 -5.61
C VAL A 116 -2.48 2.51 -6.11
N GLY A 117 -2.76 3.04 -7.30
CA GLY A 117 -4.11 3.02 -7.91
C GLY A 117 -4.71 1.63 -8.13
N ILE A 118 -3.94 0.53 -8.07
CA ILE A 118 -4.51 -0.82 -8.23
C ILE A 118 -5.17 -1.36 -6.98
N LEU A 119 -4.96 -0.74 -5.81
CA LEU A 119 -5.46 -1.27 -4.54
C LEU A 119 -6.95 -1.66 -4.60
N PRO A 120 -7.87 -0.85 -5.17
CA PRO A 120 -9.29 -1.23 -5.28
C PRO A 120 -9.54 -2.42 -6.21
N LYS A 121 -8.61 -2.74 -7.12
CA LYS A 121 -8.69 -3.84 -8.09
C LYS A 121 -8.29 -5.18 -7.47
N LEU A 122 -7.50 -5.15 -6.39
CA LEU A 122 -7.03 -6.35 -5.71
C LEU A 122 -8.14 -7.03 -4.92
N LYS A 123 -8.17 -8.35 -4.97
CA LYS A 123 -9.06 -9.22 -4.21
C LYS A 123 -8.25 -10.03 -3.21
N PHE A 124 -8.47 -9.73 -1.94
CA PHE A 124 -7.98 -10.53 -0.84
C PHE A 124 -8.96 -11.67 -0.53
N HIS A 125 -8.45 -12.88 -0.30
CA HIS A 125 -9.22 -14.05 0.13
C HIS A 125 -9.61 -13.95 1.62
N ARG A 126 -10.67 -14.65 2.04
CA ARG A 126 -11.08 -14.69 3.46
C ARG A 126 -9.98 -15.29 4.35
N GLU A 127 -9.19 -16.19 3.79
CA GLU A 127 -8.05 -16.84 4.46
C GLU A 127 -6.74 -16.06 4.33
N ASP A 128 -6.76 -14.88 3.69
CA ASP A 128 -5.52 -14.11 3.56
C ASP A 128 -4.96 -13.74 4.94
N VAL A 129 -3.66 -13.54 4.96
CA VAL A 129 -2.85 -13.23 6.12
C VAL A 129 -2.19 -11.86 5.97
N LEU A 130 -2.82 -10.95 5.21
CA LEU A 130 -2.29 -9.60 5.03
C LEU A 130 -2.16 -8.95 6.41
N GLU A 131 -0.92 -8.80 6.85
CA GLU A 131 -0.51 -8.22 8.13
C GLU A 131 -0.17 -6.74 7.93
N GLU A 132 0.44 -6.39 6.79
CA GLU A 132 0.97 -5.05 6.51
C GLU A 132 0.62 -4.57 5.10
N LEU A 133 0.07 -3.36 5.01
CA LEU A 133 -0.16 -2.63 3.77
C LEU A 133 0.65 -1.33 3.77
N GLU A 134 1.51 -1.16 2.78
CA GLU A 134 2.35 0.03 2.61
C GLU A 134 2.11 0.66 1.24
N LEU A 135 1.82 1.96 1.23
CA LEU A 135 1.52 2.73 0.01
C LEU A 135 2.45 3.93 -0.07
N GLU A 136 3.20 4.01 -1.16
CA GLU A 136 4.19 5.05 -1.40
C GLU A 136 3.81 5.84 -2.66
N ALA A 137 3.39 7.09 -2.50
CA ALA A 137 3.08 7.96 -3.64
C ALA A 137 3.86 9.26 -3.56
N TYR A 138 4.68 9.51 -4.58
CA TYR A 138 5.56 10.69 -4.63
C TYR A 138 5.02 11.84 -5.50
N ASN A 139 3.88 11.65 -6.17
CA ASN A 139 3.12 12.64 -6.95
C ASN A 139 1.62 12.44 -6.67
N SER A 140 0.82 13.50 -6.82
CA SER A 140 -0.66 13.45 -6.66
C SER A 140 -1.36 12.55 -7.68
N GLU A 141 -0.82 12.41 -8.89
CA GLU A 141 -1.37 11.54 -9.94
C GLU A 141 -1.34 10.04 -9.58
N HIS A 142 -0.47 9.64 -8.65
CA HIS A 142 -0.35 8.24 -8.23
C HIS A 142 -1.58 7.75 -7.45
N THR A 143 -2.32 8.65 -6.81
CA THR A 143 -3.46 8.33 -5.95
C THR A 143 -4.81 8.65 -6.58
N THR A 144 -4.84 9.28 -7.76
CA THR A 144 -6.08 9.76 -8.41
C THR A 144 -7.19 8.71 -8.50
N GLU A 145 -6.85 7.47 -8.88
CA GLU A 145 -7.84 6.38 -8.98
C GLU A 145 -8.52 6.10 -7.63
N ILE A 146 -7.77 6.15 -6.52
CA ILE A 146 -8.31 5.91 -5.18
C ILE A 146 -9.06 7.13 -4.66
N LEU A 147 -8.56 8.34 -4.91
CA LEU A 147 -9.20 9.57 -4.46
C LEU A 147 -10.61 9.74 -5.04
N ASN A 148 -10.85 9.21 -6.24
CA ASN A 148 -12.16 9.17 -6.89
C ASN A 148 -13.15 8.17 -6.26
N THR A 149 -12.72 7.36 -5.29
CA THR A 149 -13.61 6.47 -4.55
C THR A 149 -14.29 7.20 -3.40
N ASN A 150 -15.42 6.67 -2.93
CA ASN A 150 -16.11 7.19 -1.76
C ASN A 150 -15.24 7.01 -0.50
N ASP A 151 -15.39 7.92 0.46
CA ASP A 151 -14.77 7.76 1.78
C ASP A 151 -15.24 6.47 2.46
N ASN A 152 -14.37 5.86 3.26
CA ASN A 152 -14.61 4.57 3.92
C ASN A 152 -15.03 3.42 2.97
N SER A 153 -14.64 3.46 1.68
CA SER A 153 -14.98 2.41 0.71
C SER A 153 -13.92 1.30 0.60
N ILE A 154 -12.69 1.56 1.06
CA ILE A 154 -11.58 0.62 1.01
C ILE A 154 -11.44 -0.10 2.35
N GLY A 155 -11.76 -1.38 2.40
CA GLY A 155 -11.52 -2.19 3.58
C GLY A 155 -10.05 -2.61 3.69
N LEU A 156 -9.48 -2.56 4.90
CA LEU A 156 -8.14 -3.08 5.22
C LEU A 156 -8.09 -4.62 5.27
N GLY A 157 -9.26 -5.27 5.28
CA GLY A 157 -9.35 -6.72 5.39
C GLY A 157 -8.82 -7.17 6.74
N LYS A 158 -7.68 -7.85 6.76
CA LYS A 158 -7.01 -8.32 7.98
C LYS A 158 -5.72 -7.56 8.30
N ALA A 159 -5.37 -6.56 7.49
CA ALA A 159 -4.16 -5.77 7.70
C ALA A 159 -4.18 -5.14 9.09
N ARG A 160 -3.13 -5.39 9.86
CA ARG A 160 -2.93 -4.85 11.20
C ARG A 160 -2.02 -3.62 11.20
N LYS A 161 -1.25 -3.44 10.13
CA LYS A 161 -0.33 -2.33 9.94
C LYS A 161 -0.65 -1.60 8.64
N LEU A 162 -0.71 -0.28 8.73
CA LEU A 162 -0.92 0.61 7.57
C LEU A 162 0.18 1.67 7.53
N GLY A 163 0.96 1.66 6.45
CA GLY A 163 1.97 2.67 6.13
C GLY A 163 1.55 3.51 4.94
N LEU A 164 1.48 4.84 5.08
CA LEU A 164 1.20 5.77 3.99
C LEU A 164 2.33 6.80 3.89
N CYS A 165 2.99 6.85 2.73
CA CYS A 165 4.11 7.75 2.46
C CYS A 165 3.79 8.74 1.33
N GLY A 166 4.10 10.02 1.56
CA GLY A 166 3.89 11.11 0.63
C GLY A 166 2.41 11.36 0.33
N TYR A 167 2.06 11.49 -0.95
CA TYR A 167 0.69 11.70 -1.42
C TYR A 167 -0.27 10.55 -1.07
N ALA A 168 0.25 9.38 -0.68
CA ALA A 168 -0.58 8.26 -0.24
C ALA A 168 -1.28 8.57 1.10
N MET A 169 -0.86 9.61 1.82
CA MET A 169 -1.59 10.05 2.99
C MET A 169 -2.97 10.64 2.63
N GLU A 170 -3.16 11.20 1.43
CA GLU A 170 -4.46 11.76 1.01
C GLU A 170 -5.57 10.72 0.89
N ILE A 171 -5.21 9.45 0.72
CA ILE A 171 -6.20 8.37 0.62
C ILE A 171 -6.58 7.81 2.00
N LEU A 172 -6.03 8.33 3.10
CA LEU A 172 -6.38 7.89 4.46
C LEU A 172 -7.90 7.91 4.73
N PRO A 173 -8.67 8.95 4.36
CA PRO A 173 -10.14 8.97 4.52
C PRO A 173 -10.88 7.91 3.69
N LYS A 174 -10.23 7.31 2.70
CA LYS A 174 -10.83 6.27 1.85
C LYS A 174 -10.88 4.91 2.55
N PHE A 175 -10.08 4.71 3.60
CA PHE A 175 -10.05 3.47 4.36
C PHE A 175 -11.22 3.36 5.33
N ASN A 176 -11.81 2.17 5.39
CA ASN A 176 -12.85 1.81 6.34
C ASN A 176 -12.22 1.17 7.59
N PHE A 177 -12.12 1.93 8.67
CA PHE A 177 -11.67 1.45 9.97
C PHE A 177 -12.86 0.94 10.78
N HIS A 178 -12.95 -0.38 10.96
CA HIS A 178 -14.02 -0.98 11.75
C HIS A 178 -13.92 -0.56 13.22
N ARG A 179 -15.05 -0.22 13.84
CA ARG A 179 -15.09 0.38 15.20
C ARG A 179 -14.47 -0.52 16.28
N GLU A 180 -14.60 -1.83 16.11
CA GLU A 180 -14.17 -2.84 17.08
C GLU A 180 -12.74 -3.34 16.82
N GLU A 181 -12.21 -3.12 15.62
CA GLU A 181 -10.88 -3.58 15.25
C GLU A 181 -9.83 -2.58 15.71
N VAL A 182 -8.72 -3.11 16.23
CA VAL A 182 -7.55 -2.31 16.64
C VAL A 182 -6.50 -2.47 15.56
N LEU A 183 -6.14 -1.35 14.93
CA LEU A 183 -4.96 -1.28 14.09
C LEU A 183 -3.72 -1.30 15.00
N GLU A 184 -2.85 -2.28 14.80
CA GLU A 184 -1.64 -2.41 15.63
C GLU A 184 -0.68 -1.25 15.35
N GLU A 185 -0.58 -0.79 14.09
CA GLU A 185 0.35 0.27 13.71
C GLU A 185 -0.19 1.14 12.56
N LEU A 186 -0.20 2.46 12.77
CA LEU A 186 -0.39 3.47 11.71
C LEU A 186 0.89 4.27 11.56
N VAL A 187 1.51 4.23 10.38
CA VAL A 187 2.67 5.04 10.04
C VAL A 187 2.30 6.01 8.92
N LEU A 188 2.41 7.30 9.19
CA LEU A 188 2.28 8.35 8.19
C LEU A 188 3.64 9.04 8.04
N SER A 189 4.08 9.27 6.81
CA SER A 189 5.35 9.92 6.56
C SER A 189 5.26 10.84 5.35
N SER A 190 5.80 12.05 5.49
CA SER A 190 6.01 12.91 4.34
C SER A 190 7.23 13.80 4.52
N MET A 191 8.00 13.91 3.43
CA MET A 191 9.13 14.82 3.31
C MET A 191 8.72 16.19 2.77
N LEU A 192 7.49 16.33 2.25
CA LEU A 192 6.99 17.57 1.63
C LEU A 192 5.62 17.95 2.20
N ILE A 193 5.41 19.25 2.43
CA ILE A 193 4.11 19.76 2.86
C ILE A 193 3.03 19.61 1.78
N GLU A 194 3.42 19.66 0.53
CA GLU A 194 2.52 19.61 -0.63
C GLU A 194 1.91 18.22 -0.87
N CYS A 195 2.25 17.22 -0.07
CA CYS A 195 1.73 15.87 -0.23
C CYS A 195 0.27 15.72 0.19
N THR A 196 -0.29 16.64 0.99
CA THR A 196 -1.68 16.52 1.48
C THR A 196 -2.50 17.82 1.47
N PRO A 197 -2.55 18.58 0.35
CA PRO A 197 -3.28 19.83 0.28
C PRO A 197 -4.77 19.69 0.63
N GLU A 198 -5.43 18.61 0.24
CA GLU A 198 -6.87 18.46 0.50
C GLU A 198 -7.16 18.14 1.97
N ILE A 199 -6.32 17.32 2.61
CA ILE A 199 -6.48 17.01 4.04
C ILE A 199 -6.32 18.26 4.91
N PHE A 200 -5.43 19.18 4.55
CA PHE A 200 -5.27 20.41 5.33
C PHE A 200 -6.50 21.32 5.30
N ARG A 201 -7.33 21.23 4.26
CA ARG A 201 -8.60 21.94 4.16
C ARG A 201 -9.73 21.27 4.93
N MET A 202 -9.57 20.01 5.33
CA MET A 202 -10.59 19.31 6.12
C MET A 202 -10.70 19.89 7.53
N GLU A 203 -11.87 19.74 8.14
CA GLU A 203 -12.08 20.11 9.54
C GLU A 203 -11.21 19.26 10.49
N ASN A 204 -10.91 19.80 11.67
CA ASN A 204 -10.19 19.03 12.68
C ASN A 204 -11.06 17.86 13.18
N ASN A 205 -10.43 16.73 13.50
CA ASN A 205 -11.11 15.49 13.88
C ASN A 205 -12.11 14.95 12.82
N SER A 206 -11.87 15.21 11.54
CA SER A 206 -12.73 14.72 10.44
C SER A 206 -12.32 13.34 9.92
N ILE A 207 -11.04 12.95 10.08
CA ILE A 207 -10.51 11.69 9.55
C ILE A 207 -10.57 10.61 10.62
N TRP A 208 -11.53 9.70 10.52
CA TRP A 208 -11.66 8.58 11.43
C TRP A 208 -10.59 7.51 11.19
N VAL A 209 -9.82 7.14 12.22
CA VAL A 209 -8.80 6.07 12.16
C VAL A 209 -9.06 4.90 13.11
N GLY A 210 -10.23 4.86 13.75
CA GLY A 210 -10.60 3.74 14.64
C GLY A 210 -9.78 3.69 15.93
N LYS A 211 -9.54 2.46 16.41
CA LYS A 211 -8.62 2.19 17.52
C LYS A 211 -7.23 1.91 16.94
N VAL A 212 -6.21 2.58 17.47
CA VAL A 212 -4.82 2.48 17.01
C VAL A 212 -3.93 2.23 18.23
N ARG A 213 -3.10 1.20 18.16
CA ARG A 213 -2.19 0.84 19.26
C ARG A 213 -0.89 1.65 19.21
N LYS A 214 -0.19 1.64 18.07
CA LYS A 214 0.98 2.49 17.80
C LYS A 214 0.69 3.46 16.66
N MET A 215 1.01 4.74 16.85
CA MET A 215 0.93 5.76 15.81
C MET A 215 2.27 6.46 15.65
N GLU A 216 2.75 6.55 14.42
CA GLU A 216 4.01 7.19 14.07
C GLU A 216 3.77 8.20 12.95
N LEU A 217 4.07 9.47 13.23
CA LEU A 217 3.96 10.58 12.29
C LEU A 217 5.35 11.17 12.06
N ASN A 218 5.88 10.99 10.85
CA ASN A 218 7.20 11.45 10.45
C ASN A 218 7.15 12.63 9.46
N GLY A 219 8.04 13.61 9.65
CA GLY A 219 8.17 14.81 8.83
C GLY A 219 6.93 15.70 8.87
N TYR A 220 6.45 16.09 7.69
CA TYR A 220 5.26 16.94 7.53
C TYR A 220 3.94 16.22 7.85
N SER A 221 3.95 14.90 8.03
CA SER A 221 2.75 14.16 8.43
C SER A 221 2.27 14.49 9.85
N VAL A 222 3.14 15.07 10.70
CA VAL A 222 2.76 15.58 12.04
C VAL A 222 1.63 16.61 11.92
N GLU A 223 1.58 17.39 10.84
CA GLU A 223 0.49 18.34 10.56
C GLU A 223 -0.87 17.68 10.33
N MET A 224 -0.92 16.36 10.11
CA MET A 224 -2.18 15.62 10.01
C MET A 224 -2.79 15.33 11.38
N LEU A 225 -2.01 15.38 12.46
CA LEU A 225 -2.48 15.01 13.80
C LEU A 225 -3.79 15.70 14.22
N PRO A 226 -4.01 17.01 13.98
CA PRO A 226 -5.27 17.67 14.31
C PRO A 226 -6.47 17.20 13.47
N LYS A 227 -6.22 16.60 12.30
CA LYS A 227 -7.25 16.10 11.40
C LYS A 227 -7.72 14.70 11.79
N LEU A 228 -6.88 13.94 12.48
CA LEU A 228 -7.18 12.57 12.90
C LEU A 228 -8.20 12.56 14.06
N ARG A 229 -9.16 11.65 13.97
CA ARG A 229 -10.13 11.32 15.00
C ARG A 229 -9.93 9.86 15.41
N ILE A 230 -9.38 9.69 16.60
CA ILE A 230 -9.14 8.39 17.23
C ILE A 230 -10.36 8.02 18.08
N HIS A 231 -10.67 6.72 18.20
CA HIS A 231 -11.76 6.24 19.05
C HIS A 231 -11.57 6.72 20.51
N GLN A 232 -12.66 7.12 21.17
CA GLN A 232 -12.64 7.74 22.50
C GLN A 232 -12.06 6.83 23.58
N GLU A 233 -12.34 5.53 23.47
CA GLU A 233 -11.81 4.47 24.35
C GLU A 233 -10.40 4.01 23.98
N ASN A 234 -9.78 4.59 22.95
CA ASN A 234 -8.46 4.16 22.51
C ASN A 234 -7.40 4.47 23.57
N VAL A 235 -6.48 3.53 23.73
CA VAL A 235 -5.25 3.73 24.51
C VAL A 235 -4.10 3.53 23.53
N LEU A 236 -3.48 4.63 23.10
CA LEU A 236 -2.24 4.57 22.34
C LEU A 236 -1.15 4.02 23.27
N GLU A 237 -0.60 2.87 22.95
CA GLU A 237 0.57 2.34 23.65
C GLU A 237 1.80 3.20 23.34
N GLU A 238 1.88 3.70 22.11
CA GLU A 238 3.00 4.52 21.65
C GLU A 238 2.54 5.56 20.61
N LEU A 239 2.93 6.81 20.82
CA LEU A 239 2.78 7.90 19.87
C LEU A 239 4.17 8.50 19.60
N VAL A 240 4.65 8.36 18.37
CA VAL A 240 5.93 8.92 17.92
C VAL A 240 5.65 10.06 16.95
N LEU A 241 6.14 11.26 17.26
CA LEU A 241 6.11 12.41 16.38
C LEU A 241 7.56 12.82 16.09
N SER A 242 7.99 12.68 14.83
CA SER A 242 9.35 13.04 14.43
C SER A 242 9.29 14.10 13.34
N SER A 243 9.87 15.28 13.56
CA SER A 243 9.80 16.38 12.60
C SER A 243 11.00 17.30 12.68
N THR A 244 11.85 17.32 11.66
CA THR A 244 13.05 18.18 11.58
C THR A 244 12.76 19.51 10.88
N LEU A 245 11.63 20.14 11.20
CA LEU A 245 11.12 21.32 10.49
C LEU A 245 11.96 22.57 10.77
N ILE A 246 12.89 22.90 9.86
CA ILE A 246 13.75 24.08 9.97
C ILE A 246 13.12 25.32 9.29
N GLU A 247 12.21 25.16 8.31
CA GLU A 247 11.79 26.24 7.39
C GLU A 247 10.28 26.54 7.32
N TYR A 248 9.46 25.99 8.21
CA TYR A 248 8.01 26.19 8.18
C TYR A 248 7.46 26.53 9.57
N THR A 249 6.40 27.34 9.62
CA THR A 249 5.56 27.49 10.83
C THR A 249 4.36 26.56 10.69
N PRO A 250 4.43 25.33 11.23
CA PRO A 250 3.30 24.43 11.40
C PRO A 250 1.95 25.10 11.64
N VAL A 251 0.91 24.58 10.98
CA VAL A 251 -0.47 24.88 11.37
C VAL A 251 -0.66 24.51 12.83
N ILE A 252 -0.05 23.41 13.27
CA ILE A 252 -0.10 22.93 14.66
C ILE A 252 0.34 24.00 15.68
N PHE A 253 1.29 24.89 15.33
CA PHE A 253 1.76 25.96 16.22
C PHE A 253 0.85 27.19 16.24
N ARG A 254 -0.07 27.32 15.28
CA ARG A 254 -1.07 28.38 15.24
C ARG A 254 -2.38 27.97 15.91
N MET A 255 -2.50 26.72 16.34
CA MET A 255 -3.71 26.24 17.01
C MET A 255 -3.73 26.68 18.47
N GLU A 256 -4.94 26.86 19.01
CA GLU A 256 -5.12 27.13 20.42
C GLU A 256 -4.63 25.96 21.28
N ASN A 257 -4.20 26.25 22.51
CA ASN A 257 -3.79 25.23 23.47
C ASN A 257 -4.92 24.21 23.67
N ASN A 258 -4.56 22.92 23.77
CA ASN A 258 -5.47 21.78 23.99
C ASN A 258 -6.49 21.50 22.86
N SER A 259 -6.26 22.03 21.66
CA SER A 259 -7.14 21.81 20.49
C SER A 259 -6.96 20.44 19.81
N ILE A 260 -5.89 19.69 20.13
CA ILE A 260 -5.56 18.40 19.54
C ILE A 260 -5.89 17.28 20.53
N ARG A 261 -6.72 16.32 20.10
CA ARG A 261 -7.19 15.23 20.95
C ARG A 261 -6.61 13.90 20.49
N VAL A 262 -5.61 13.42 21.22
CA VAL A 262 -4.99 12.09 20.99
C VAL A 262 -5.51 10.99 21.95
N GLY A 263 -6.34 11.36 22.92
CA GLY A 263 -6.89 10.44 23.92
C GLY A 263 -5.86 10.03 24.97
N LYS A 264 -5.95 8.77 25.44
CA LYS A 264 -5.00 8.21 26.42
C LYS A 264 -3.75 7.73 25.70
N VAL A 265 -2.58 8.18 26.13
CA VAL A 265 -1.27 7.79 25.58
C VAL A 265 -0.40 7.24 26.71
N ARG A 266 0.21 6.06 26.52
CA ARG A 266 1.12 5.44 27.50
C ARG A 266 2.56 5.92 27.33
N LYS A 267 3.05 5.94 26.09
CA LYS A 267 4.40 6.38 25.72
C LYS A 267 4.29 7.41 24.61
N MET A 268 5.01 8.51 24.76
CA MET A 268 5.11 9.56 23.75
C MET A 268 6.58 9.88 23.49
N GLU A 269 6.97 9.88 22.21
CA GLU A 269 8.29 10.30 21.75
C GLU A 269 8.13 11.49 20.81
N LEU A 270 8.86 12.56 21.09
CA LEU A 270 8.88 13.78 20.27
C LEU A 270 10.33 14.00 19.82
N ASN A 271 10.59 13.81 18.53
CA ASN A 271 11.90 13.96 17.92
C ASN A 271 11.92 15.20 17.02
N GLY A 272 12.89 16.07 17.23
CA GLY A 272 13.10 17.30 16.45
C GLY A 272 14.39 17.29 15.66
#